data_AF-A0A7K7AFP5-F1
#
_entry.id   AF-A0A7K7AFP5-F1
#
_cell.length_a   1.000
_cell.length_b   1.000
_cell.length_c   1.000
_cell.angle_alpha   90.00
_cell.angle_beta   90.00
_cell.angle_gamma   90.00
#
_symmetry.space_group_name_H-M   'P 1'
#
loop_
_entity.id
_entity.type
_entity.pdbx_description
1 polymer ?
#
loop_
_entity_poly.entity_id
_entity_poly.type
_entity_poly.pdbx_seq_one_letter_code
_entity_poly.pdbx_strand_id
1 'polypeptide(L)'
;MQVNPGWGGGDDVNVLHVRAAGPRDTLHYVWSSVGAPGALLVATRSPRSALRLDWQRLLSPAPAGAVWIEPRDSVLHASAVVFTKVFESREAGGAAELSYPPYDLSRFSWGSVNGTLNRTALTAEFRGGPAGEPGGGFANGSLAFRVTAYEADGRDGALPRLLHTANSSKVEFVLAGVAPRGNGSRFALEVATVQEAGAARRLRSARSIDDEYTPTIF
;
A
#
# COMPACT_ATOMS: atom_id res chain seq x y z
N MET A 1 -8.71 -5.49 -12.04
CA MET A 1 -7.30 -5.35 -11.59
C MET A 1 -6.38 -5.90 -12.65
N GLN A 2 -5.24 -5.24 -12.89
CA GLN A 2 -4.23 -5.68 -13.85
C GLN A 2 -2.84 -5.60 -13.21
N VAL A 3 -2.07 -6.68 -13.33
CA VAL A 3 -0.68 -6.74 -12.88
C VAL A 3 0.23 -6.41 -14.05
N ASN A 4 1.26 -5.63 -13.78
CA ASN A 4 2.29 -5.15 -14.70
C ASN A 4 1.74 -4.73 -16.07
N PRO A 5 0.83 -3.72 -16.14
CA PRO A 5 0.20 -3.33 -17.40
C PRO A 5 1.23 -2.94 -18.47
N GLY A 6 1.21 -3.61 -19.61
CA GLY A 6 2.14 -3.32 -20.72
C GLY A 6 3.58 -3.82 -20.51
N TRP A 7 3.84 -4.58 -19.45
CA TRP A 7 5.14 -5.23 -19.26
C TRP A 7 5.22 -6.53 -20.03
N GLY A 8 6.25 -6.69 -20.86
CA GLY A 8 6.55 -7.93 -21.58
C GLY A 8 7.70 -8.74 -20.98
N GLY A 9 8.28 -8.30 -19.85
CA GLY A 9 9.40 -8.97 -19.19
C GLY A 9 8.96 -9.99 -18.13
N GLY A 10 9.91 -10.40 -17.29
CA GLY A 10 9.69 -11.37 -16.20
C GLY A 10 8.95 -10.81 -14.98
N ASP A 11 8.90 -11.62 -13.93
CA ASP A 11 8.13 -11.37 -12.69
C ASP A 11 8.88 -10.53 -11.63
N ASP A 12 9.96 -9.86 -12.03
CA ASP A 12 10.87 -9.15 -11.12
C ASP A 12 10.37 -7.76 -10.70
N VAL A 13 9.23 -7.32 -11.24
CA VAL A 13 8.61 -6.03 -10.97
C VAL A 13 7.16 -6.22 -10.54
N ASN A 14 6.70 -5.35 -9.63
CA ASN A 14 5.31 -5.35 -9.20
C ASN A 14 4.70 -3.96 -9.36
N VAL A 15 3.76 -3.86 -10.29
CA VAL A 15 2.79 -2.77 -10.41
C VAL A 15 1.40 -3.39 -10.54
N LEU A 16 0.50 -3.07 -9.61
CA LEU A 16 -0.90 -3.48 -9.65
C LEU A 16 -1.76 -2.24 -9.93
N HIS A 17 -2.45 -2.26 -11.06
CA HIS A 17 -3.45 -1.25 -11.40
C HIS A 17 -4.85 -1.74 -11.04
N VAL A 18 -5.50 -1.02 -10.14
CA VAL A 18 -6.93 -1.13 -9.85
C VAL A 18 -7.63 0.05 -10.54
N ARG A 19 -8.64 -0.26 -11.34
CA ARG A 19 -9.47 0.71 -12.06
C ARG A 19 -10.92 0.53 -11.63
N ALA A 20 -11.41 1.43 -10.79
CA ALA A 20 -12.82 1.49 -10.41
C ALA A 20 -13.51 2.52 -11.31
N ALA A 21 -14.22 2.05 -12.33
CA ALA A 21 -14.86 2.91 -13.32
C ALA A 21 -16.31 3.15 -12.94
N GLY A 22 -16.66 4.41 -12.71
CA GLY A 22 -18.05 4.85 -12.53
C GLY A 22 -18.69 5.23 -13.87
N PRO A 23 -19.95 5.69 -13.84
CA PRO A 23 -20.64 6.15 -15.05
C PRO A 23 -20.03 7.40 -15.70
N ARG A 24 -19.33 8.23 -14.92
CA ARG A 24 -18.81 9.54 -15.37
C ARG A 24 -17.34 9.78 -15.01
N ASP A 25 -16.77 8.95 -14.15
CA ASP A 25 -15.45 9.13 -13.56
C ASP A 25 -14.72 7.79 -13.47
N THR A 26 -13.45 7.84 -13.08
CA THR A 26 -12.68 6.64 -12.75
C THR A 26 -11.71 6.94 -11.63
N LEU A 27 -11.62 6.03 -10.67
CA LEU A 27 -10.57 6.00 -9.66
C LEU A 27 -9.50 5.00 -10.09
N HIS A 28 -8.27 5.47 -10.14
CA HIS A 28 -7.08 4.67 -10.40
C HIS A 28 -6.29 4.52 -9.10
N TYR A 29 -6.08 3.29 -8.66
CA TYR A 29 -5.11 2.96 -7.62
C TYR A 29 -3.97 2.18 -8.27
N VAL A 30 -2.77 2.76 -8.25
CA VAL A 30 -1.58 2.14 -8.83
C VAL A 30 -0.63 1.79 -7.70
N TRP A 31 -0.68 0.53 -7.27
CA TRP A 31 0.17 -0.01 -6.22
C TRP A 31 1.47 -0.51 -6.82
N SER A 32 2.60 -0.29 -6.17
CA SER A 32 3.89 -0.80 -6.63
C SER A 32 4.83 -1.11 -5.48
N SER A 33 5.75 -2.04 -5.73
CA SER A 33 6.93 -2.29 -4.89
C SER A 33 8.24 -1.99 -5.64
N VAL A 34 8.21 -1.15 -6.68
CA VAL A 34 9.42 -0.61 -7.33
C VAL A 34 9.98 0.47 -6.41
N GLY A 35 11.04 0.14 -5.67
CA GLY A 35 11.54 0.95 -4.55
C GLY A 35 10.72 0.67 -3.28
N ALA A 36 10.42 1.72 -2.51
CA ALA A 36 9.56 1.59 -1.34
C ALA A 36 8.10 1.31 -1.78
N PRO A 37 7.38 0.36 -1.15
CA PRO A 37 5.99 0.10 -1.47
C PRO A 37 5.12 1.34 -1.34
N GLY A 38 4.19 1.52 -2.27
CA GLY A 38 3.29 2.65 -2.22
C GLY A 38 2.14 2.55 -3.22
N ALA A 39 1.27 3.55 -3.18
CA ALA A 39 0.14 3.70 -4.08
C ALA A 39 0.06 5.12 -4.62
N LEU A 40 -0.14 5.25 -5.92
CA LEU A 40 -0.65 6.47 -6.54
C LEU A 40 -2.18 6.38 -6.60
N LEU A 41 -2.86 7.42 -6.14
CA LEU A 41 -4.31 7.57 -6.15
C LEU A 41 -4.68 8.68 -7.13
N VAL A 42 -5.45 8.38 -8.17
CA VAL A 42 -5.86 9.36 -9.17
C VAL A 42 -7.36 9.29 -9.41
N ALA A 43 -8.03 10.43 -9.38
CA ALA A 43 -9.43 10.57 -9.74
C ALA A 43 -9.56 11.31 -11.07
N THR A 44 -10.42 10.84 -11.97
CA THR A 44 -10.64 11.45 -13.28
C THR A 44 -12.11 11.73 -13.58
N ARG A 45 -12.38 12.72 -14.44
CA ARG A 45 -13.73 13.02 -15.00
C ARG A 45 -14.02 12.25 -16.29
N SER A 46 -13.47 11.05 -16.46
CA SER A 46 -13.69 10.24 -17.65
C SER A 46 -13.83 8.76 -17.32
N PRO A 47 -14.94 8.10 -17.68
CA PRO A 47 -15.11 6.66 -17.47
C PRO A 47 -14.24 5.83 -18.43
N ARG A 48 -13.47 6.48 -19.32
CA ARG A 48 -12.57 5.85 -20.29
C ARG A 48 -11.10 6.17 -20.01
N SER A 49 -10.78 6.86 -18.92
CA SER A 49 -9.39 7.16 -18.62
C SER A 49 -8.59 5.87 -18.40
N ALA A 50 -7.33 5.91 -18.84
CA ALA A 50 -6.44 4.76 -18.87
C ALA A 50 -5.08 5.09 -18.24
N LEU A 51 -4.52 4.12 -17.52
CA LEU A 51 -3.15 4.19 -17.04
C LEU A 51 -2.19 3.93 -18.19
N ARG A 52 -1.12 4.73 -18.27
CA ARG A 52 0.01 4.53 -19.17
C ARG A 52 1.29 4.44 -18.36
N LEU A 53 2.16 3.55 -18.81
CA LEU A 53 3.43 3.19 -18.17
C LEU A 53 4.52 3.12 -19.23
N ASP A 54 5.61 3.85 -19.02
CA ASP A 54 6.88 3.66 -19.70
C ASP A 54 7.80 2.88 -18.76
N TRP A 55 7.87 1.57 -18.96
CA TRP A 55 8.65 0.67 -18.09
C TRP A 55 10.15 0.94 -18.12
N GLN A 56 10.69 1.28 -19.30
CA GLN A 56 12.11 1.59 -19.44
C GLN A 56 12.46 2.83 -18.62
N ARG A 57 11.61 3.88 -18.69
CA ARG A 57 11.81 5.08 -17.87
C ARG A 57 11.56 4.81 -16.39
N LEU A 58 10.52 4.04 -16.04
CA LEU A 58 10.17 3.75 -14.64
C LEU A 58 11.31 3.06 -13.89
N LEU A 59 12.04 2.17 -14.56
CA LEU A 59 13.17 1.44 -13.98
C LEU A 59 14.51 2.17 -14.15
N SER A 60 14.52 3.36 -14.75
CA SER A 60 15.72 4.17 -14.91
C SER A 60 16.03 5.00 -13.65
N PRO A 61 17.25 5.54 -13.53
CA PRO A 61 17.59 6.50 -12.47
C PRO A 61 16.75 7.80 -12.48
N ALA A 62 16.00 8.07 -13.56
CA ALA A 62 15.18 9.27 -13.73
C ALA A 62 13.73 8.91 -14.11
N PRO A 63 12.92 8.39 -13.17
CA PRO A 63 11.58 7.83 -13.45
C PRO A 63 10.49 8.89 -13.66
N ALA A 64 10.81 10.17 -13.58
CA ALA A 64 9.83 11.26 -13.69
C ALA A 64 9.05 11.18 -15.01
N GLY A 65 7.72 11.20 -14.91
CA GLY A 65 6.83 11.11 -16.08
C GLY A 65 6.71 9.71 -16.69
N ALA A 66 7.24 8.65 -16.05
CA ALA A 66 7.06 7.27 -16.52
C ALA A 66 5.62 6.74 -16.31
N VAL A 67 4.84 7.35 -15.42
CA VAL A 67 3.47 6.97 -15.10
C VAL A 67 2.55 8.15 -15.34
N TRP A 68 1.51 7.98 -16.15
CA TRP A 68 0.50 9.03 -16.37
C TRP A 68 -0.87 8.45 -16.68
N ILE A 69 -1.90 9.28 -16.55
CA ILE A 69 -3.27 8.97 -16.97
C ILE A 69 -3.58 9.68 -18.28
N GLU A 70 -4.27 8.98 -19.18
CA GLU A 70 -4.84 9.56 -20.40
C GLU A 70 -6.37 9.58 -20.37
N PRO A 71 -7.00 10.66 -20.85
CA PRO A 71 -6.39 11.92 -21.27
C PRO A 71 -6.00 12.78 -20.04
N ARG A 72 -4.90 13.54 -20.13
CA ARG A 72 -4.28 14.21 -18.96
C ARG A 72 -5.18 15.27 -18.31
N ASP A 73 -5.94 15.98 -19.13
CA ASP A 73 -6.93 16.99 -18.73
C ASP A 73 -8.14 16.40 -18.00
N SER A 74 -8.30 15.08 -18.00
CA SER A 74 -9.34 14.42 -17.20
C SER A 74 -8.97 14.26 -15.74
N VAL A 75 -7.69 14.43 -15.35
CA VAL A 75 -7.26 14.26 -13.96
C VAL A 75 -7.79 15.39 -13.09
N LEU A 76 -8.58 15.03 -12.08
CA LEU A 76 -9.16 15.96 -11.11
C LEU A 76 -8.31 16.05 -9.84
N HIS A 77 -7.73 14.93 -9.43
CA HIS A 77 -6.92 14.85 -8.23
C HIS A 77 -5.87 13.74 -8.39
N ALA A 78 -4.67 13.98 -7.86
CA ALA A 78 -3.63 12.99 -7.73
C ALA A 78 -2.91 13.15 -6.39
N SER A 79 -2.66 12.04 -5.71
CA SER A 79 -1.90 11.98 -4.47
C SER A 79 -1.21 10.62 -4.37
N ALA A 80 -0.25 10.48 -3.46
CA ALA A 80 0.44 9.22 -3.25
C ALA A 80 0.58 8.92 -1.76
N VAL A 81 0.63 7.63 -1.45
CA VAL A 81 1.00 7.10 -0.14
C VAL A 81 2.21 6.19 -0.34
N VAL A 82 3.23 6.34 0.51
CA VAL A 82 4.45 5.53 0.47
C VAL A 82 4.74 4.98 1.85
N PHE A 83 5.04 3.68 1.92
CA PHE A 83 5.45 2.98 3.12
C PHE A 83 6.97 2.88 3.12
N THR A 84 7.61 3.70 3.94
CA THR A 84 9.06 3.93 3.83
C THR A 84 9.86 3.05 4.78
N LYS A 85 9.42 2.92 6.03
CA LYS A 85 10.16 2.19 7.07
C LYS A 85 9.25 1.42 8.01
N VAL A 86 9.79 0.33 8.58
CA VAL A 86 9.24 -0.30 9.78
C VAL A 86 10.18 -0.03 10.94
N PHE A 87 9.65 0.63 11.98
CA PHE A 87 10.35 0.84 13.23
C PHE A 87 10.07 -0.32 14.18
N GLU A 88 11.07 -0.64 14.98
CA GLU A 88 10.92 -1.52 16.13
C GLU A 88 11.50 -0.82 17.34
N SER A 89 10.78 -0.89 18.45
CA SER A 89 11.21 -0.32 19.72
C SER A 89 10.80 -1.23 20.86
N ARG A 90 11.42 -1.05 22.03
CA ARG A 90 10.96 -1.65 23.27
C ARG A 90 11.00 -0.63 24.40
N GLU A 91 10.16 -0.82 25.40
CA GLU A 91 10.32 -0.08 26.65
C GLU A 91 11.59 -0.56 27.37
N ALA A 92 12.49 0.38 27.67
CA ALA A 92 13.54 0.22 28.65
C ALA A 92 13.00 0.69 30.01
N GLY A 93 13.29 -0.06 31.08
CA GLY A 93 12.74 0.21 32.41
C GLY A 93 12.89 1.69 32.82
N GLY A 94 11.82 2.29 33.35
CA GLY A 94 11.81 3.68 33.78
C GLY A 94 11.35 4.70 32.72
N ALA A 95 10.53 4.29 31.75
CA ALA A 95 9.90 5.12 30.70
C ALA A 95 10.79 5.58 29.54
N ALA A 96 12.02 5.08 29.42
CA ALA A 96 12.86 5.31 28.24
C ALA A 96 12.51 4.31 27.14
N GLU A 97 12.34 4.75 25.89
CA GLU A 97 12.11 3.86 24.75
C GLU A 97 13.44 3.58 24.03
N LEU A 98 13.77 2.30 23.85
CA LEU A 98 14.93 1.88 23.08
C LEU A 98 14.49 1.53 21.66
N SER A 99 14.92 2.31 20.68
CA SER A 99 14.63 2.09 19.26
C SER A 99 15.75 1.30 18.59
N TYR A 100 15.39 0.26 17.86
CA TYR A 100 16.32 -0.46 16.99
C TYR A 100 16.45 0.23 15.63
N PRO A 101 17.50 -0.06 14.83
CA PRO A 101 17.60 0.44 13.46
C PRO A 101 16.36 0.07 12.63
N PRO A 102 15.74 1.03 11.92
CA PRO A 102 14.53 0.74 11.15
C PRO A 102 14.81 -0.17 9.96
N TYR A 103 13.80 -0.96 9.57
CA TYR A 103 13.81 -1.68 8.30
C TYR A 103 13.43 -0.71 7.19
N ASP A 104 14.36 -0.46 6.27
CA ASP A 104 14.13 0.36 5.07
C ASP A 104 13.42 -0.47 4.00
N LEU A 105 12.15 -0.14 3.73
CA LEU A 105 11.31 -0.92 2.81
C LEU A 105 11.72 -0.75 1.35
N SER A 106 12.54 0.25 1.02
CA SER A 106 13.14 0.38 -0.32
C SER A 106 14.20 -0.68 -0.61
N ARG A 107 14.72 -1.34 0.44
CA ARG A 107 15.73 -2.41 0.37
C ARG A 107 15.12 -3.80 0.50
N PHE A 108 13.80 -3.91 0.45
CA PHE A 108 13.12 -5.19 0.49
C PHE A 108 13.06 -5.82 -0.90
N SER A 109 13.16 -7.14 -0.95
CA SER A 109 12.80 -7.94 -2.11
C SER A 109 11.36 -8.41 -1.96
N TRP A 110 10.59 -8.27 -3.03
CA TRP A 110 9.15 -8.58 -3.05
C TRP A 110 8.90 -9.71 -4.05
N GLY A 111 8.14 -10.72 -3.62
CA GLY A 111 7.66 -11.77 -4.52
C GLY A 111 6.70 -11.23 -5.56
N SER A 112 6.49 -12.00 -6.63
CA SER A 112 5.56 -11.63 -7.71
C SER A 112 4.13 -11.53 -7.19
N VAL A 113 3.50 -10.37 -7.41
CA VAL A 113 2.08 -10.14 -7.10
C VAL A 113 1.15 -10.98 -7.98
N ASN A 114 1.64 -11.49 -9.12
CA ASN A 114 0.83 -12.30 -10.02
C ASN A 114 0.32 -13.58 -9.34
N GLY A 115 1.14 -14.18 -8.47
CA GLY A 115 0.77 -15.38 -7.70
C GLY A 115 -0.23 -15.14 -6.57
N THR A 116 -0.42 -13.90 -6.14
CA THR A 116 -1.30 -13.52 -5.03
C THR A 116 -2.56 -12.79 -5.49
N LEU A 117 -2.67 -12.48 -6.78
CA LEU A 117 -3.83 -11.81 -7.36
C LEU A 117 -5.06 -12.72 -7.35
N ASN A 118 -6.11 -12.30 -6.65
CA ASN A 118 -7.43 -12.90 -6.72
C ASN A 118 -8.41 -11.91 -7.36
N ARG A 119 -8.80 -12.18 -8.61
CA ARG A 119 -9.72 -11.32 -9.37
C ARG A 119 -11.16 -11.37 -8.86
N THR A 120 -11.58 -12.49 -8.28
CA THR A 120 -12.93 -12.66 -7.74
C THR A 120 -13.09 -11.96 -6.41
N ALA A 121 -12.10 -12.08 -5.52
CA ALA A 121 -12.08 -11.39 -4.23
C ALA A 121 -11.58 -9.95 -4.33
N LEU A 122 -11.10 -9.53 -5.50
CA LEU A 122 -10.48 -8.22 -5.75
C LEU A 122 -9.36 -7.93 -4.74
N THR A 123 -8.47 -8.90 -4.57
CA THR A 123 -7.31 -8.79 -3.68
C THR A 123 -6.00 -9.11 -4.38
N ALA A 124 -4.91 -8.56 -3.85
CA ALA A 124 -3.55 -8.94 -4.19
C ALA A 124 -2.64 -8.70 -2.98
N GLU A 125 -1.52 -9.42 -2.90
CA GLU A 125 -0.59 -9.31 -1.77
C GLU A 125 0.85 -9.09 -2.26
N PHE A 126 1.46 -7.99 -1.82
CA PHE A 126 2.89 -7.73 -1.99
C PHE A 126 3.60 -8.29 -0.77
N ARG A 127 4.23 -9.45 -0.92
CA ARG A 127 4.90 -10.17 0.17
C ARG A 127 6.40 -10.16 -0.02
N GLY A 128 7.16 -9.82 1.03
CA GLY A 128 8.61 -9.66 0.92
C GLY A 128 9.35 -9.67 2.24
N GLY A 129 10.66 -9.46 2.14
CA GLY A 129 11.61 -9.40 3.25
C GLY A 129 12.87 -8.62 2.86
N PRO A 130 13.79 -8.36 3.81
CA PRO A 130 15.06 -7.67 3.52
C PRO A 130 15.85 -8.36 2.40
N ALA A 131 16.36 -7.60 1.43
CA ALA A 131 17.22 -8.15 0.39
C ALA A 131 18.61 -8.50 0.96
N GLY A 132 19.13 -9.68 0.62
CA GLY A 132 20.53 -10.05 0.88
C GLY A 132 20.82 -10.74 2.21
N GLU A 133 19.88 -10.82 3.16
CA GLU A 133 20.09 -11.51 4.44
C GLU A 133 18.79 -12.26 4.83
N PRO A 134 18.69 -13.58 4.61
CA PRO A 134 17.74 -14.42 5.33
C PRO A 134 18.14 -14.60 6.81
N GLY A 135 19.19 -13.93 7.29
CA GLY A 135 19.62 -13.92 8.69
C GLY A 135 18.84 -12.93 9.55
N GLY A 136 18.64 -13.27 10.83
CA GLY A 136 17.97 -12.41 11.81
C GLY A 136 16.45 -12.57 11.85
N GLY A 137 15.74 -11.48 12.19
CA GLY A 137 14.30 -11.51 12.48
C GLY A 137 13.40 -12.02 11.34
N PHE A 138 13.85 -11.91 10.09
CA PHE A 138 13.07 -12.27 8.90
C PHE A 138 13.38 -13.68 8.34
N ALA A 139 14.22 -14.48 8.98
CA ALA A 139 14.62 -15.80 8.47
C ALA A 139 13.43 -16.72 8.13
N ASN A 140 12.42 -16.74 9.01
CA ASN A 140 11.15 -17.44 8.81
C ASN A 140 9.96 -16.45 8.78
N GLY A 141 10.26 -15.18 8.60
CA GLY A 141 9.33 -14.07 8.71
C GLY A 141 9.06 -13.41 7.36
N SER A 142 7.97 -12.65 7.30
CA SER A 142 7.63 -11.89 6.10
C SER A 142 6.85 -10.64 6.48
N LEU A 143 6.96 -9.64 5.61
CA LEU A 143 6.13 -8.47 5.60
C LEU A 143 5.23 -8.55 4.36
N ALA A 144 3.95 -8.26 4.51
CA ALA A 144 3.03 -8.16 3.40
C ALA A 144 2.18 -6.90 3.43
N PHE A 145 1.93 -6.33 2.24
CA PHE A 145 0.87 -5.37 1.99
C PHE A 145 -0.23 -6.06 1.19
N ARG A 146 -1.35 -6.36 1.84
CA ARG A 146 -2.52 -6.93 1.18
C ARG A 146 -3.46 -5.80 0.78
N VAL A 147 -3.76 -5.71 -0.51
CA VAL A 147 -4.61 -4.69 -1.10
C VAL A 147 -5.97 -5.32 -1.41
N THR A 148 -7.04 -4.58 -1.11
CA THR A 148 -8.41 -4.93 -1.49
C THR A 148 -9.08 -3.75 -2.19
N ALA A 149 -9.85 -4.04 -3.22
CA ALA A 149 -10.76 -3.07 -3.82
C ALA A 149 -12.20 -3.56 -3.68
N TYR A 150 -13.15 -2.62 -3.80
CA TYR A 150 -14.56 -2.88 -3.59
C TYR A 150 -15.38 -2.42 -4.80
N GLU A 151 -16.47 -3.13 -5.07
CA GLU A 151 -17.39 -2.81 -6.19
C GLU A 151 -18.68 -2.13 -5.71
N ALA A 152 -18.94 -2.17 -4.41
CA ALA A 152 -20.17 -1.67 -3.80
C ALA A 152 -19.92 -1.24 -2.35
N ASP A 153 -20.96 -0.65 -1.76
CA ASP A 153 -20.97 -0.27 -0.35
C ASP A 153 -21.18 -1.48 0.53
N GLY A 154 -20.48 -1.52 1.65
CA GLY A 154 -20.52 -2.68 2.54
C GLY A 154 -19.55 -2.60 3.68
N ARG A 155 -19.35 -3.75 4.34
CA ARG A 155 -18.40 -3.93 5.43
C ARG A 155 -17.59 -5.18 5.19
N ASP A 156 -16.33 -5.14 5.59
CA ASP A 156 -15.50 -6.33 5.57
C ASP A 156 -16.10 -7.42 6.46
N GLY A 157 -16.00 -8.68 6.03
CA GLY A 157 -16.41 -9.81 6.88
C GLY A 157 -15.47 -10.03 8.07
N ALA A 158 -14.16 -9.81 7.84
CA ALA A 158 -13.12 -9.90 8.86
C ALA A 158 -13.05 -8.64 9.72
N LEU A 159 -12.67 -8.79 11.00
CA LEU A 159 -12.38 -7.65 11.87
C LEU A 159 -11.19 -6.83 11.32
N PRO A 160 -11.20 -5.49 11.46
CA PRO A 160 -12.18 -4.67 12.17
C PRO A 160 -13.33 -4.19 11.27
N ARG A 161 -13.89 -5.04 10.40
CA ARG A 161 -15.12 -4.83 9.60
C ARG A 161 -15.30 -3.41 9.03
N LEU A 162 -14.22 -2.87 8.46
CA LEU A 162 -14.18 -1.50 7.98
C LEU A 162 -15.30 -1.26 6.97
N LEU A 163 -16.02 -0.17 7.16
CA LEU A 163 -16.99 0.33 6.20
C LEU A 163 -16.26 0.74 4.93
N HIS A 164 -16.76 0.29 3.79
CA HIS A 164 -16.20 0.59 2.48
C HIS A 164 -17.29 0.95 1.49
N THR A 165 -16.87 1.61 0.42
CA THR A 165 -17.69 1.94 -0.75
C THR A 165 -16.98 1.45 -2.00
N ALA A 166 -17.68 1.50 -3.15
CA ALA A 166 -17.04 1.30 -4.46
C ALA A 166 -15.89 2.30 -4.73
N ASN A 167 -15.83 3.40 -3.96
CA ASN A 167 -14.81 4.42 -4.05
C ASN A 167 -13.64 4.21 -3.08
N SER A 168 -13.57 3.07 -2.40
CA SER A 168 -12.55 2.76 -1.42
C SER A 168 -11.55 1.72 -1.92
N SER A 169 -10.32 1.79 -1.42
CA SER A 169 -9.37 0.67 -1.43
C SER A 169 -8.80 0.51 -0.03
N LYS A 170 -8.60 -0.73 0.40
CA LYS A 170 -8.02 -1.08 1.69
C LYS A 170 -6.61 -1.60 1.49
N VAL A 171 -5.74 -1.26 2.43
CA VAL A 171 -4.43 -1.90 2.59
C VAL A 171 -4.30 -2.45 4.00
N GLU A 172 -3.79 -3.67 4.09
CA GLU A 172 -3.48 -4.34 5.34
C GLU A 172 -1.96 -4.56 5.41
N PHE A 173 -1.37 -4.13 6.51
CA PHE A 173 0.04 -4.35 6.82
C PHE A 173 0.16 -5.59 7.71
N VAL A 174 0.86 -6.61 7.23
CA VAL A 174 0.98 -7.91 7.92
C VAL A 174 2.45 -8.22 8.17
N LEU A 175 2.84 -8.30 9.44
CA LEU A 175 4.11 -8.90 9.87
C LEU A 175 3.82 -10.30 10.41
N ALA A 176 4.32 -11.32 9.71
CA ALA A 176 4.06 -12.72 10.06
C ALA A 176 5.39 -13.45 10.27
N GLY A 177 5.54 -14.11 11.43
CA GLY A 177 6.71 -14.94 11.74
C GLY A 177 8.02 -14.16 11.93
N VAL A 178 7.97 -12.83 12.02
CA VAL A 178 9.16 -12.00 12.24
C VAL A 178 9.59 -12.11 13.70
N ALA A 179 10.79 -12.60 13.95
CA ALA A 179 11.34 -12.69 15.30
C ALA A 179 11.77 -11.29 15.77
N PRO A 180 11.24 -10.81 16.92
CA PRO A 180 11.59 -9.51 17.46
C PRO A 180 13.04 -9.48 17.95
N ARG A 181 13.68 -8.31 17.88
CA ARG A 181 15.05 -8.08 18.35
C ARG A 181 15.16 -7.99 19.87
N GLY A 182 14.05 -7.84 20.59
CA GLY A 182 14.03 -7.96 22.04
C GLY A 182 12.67 -8.32 22.61
N ASN A 183 12.67 -8.66 23.90
CA ASN A 183 11.43 -8.91 24.63
C ASN A 183 10.61 -7.63 24.72
N GLY A 184 9.29 -7.76 24.46
CA GLY A 184 8.37 -6.63 24.49
C GLY A 184 8.51 -5.67 23.31
N SER A 185 9.07 -6.11 22.18
CA SER A 185 9.17 -5.27 20.98
C SER A 185 7.79 -4.82 20.48
N ARG A 186 7.69 -3.56 20.08
CA ARG A 186 6.58 -2.92 19.39
C ARG A 186 7.03 -2.55 17.99
N PHE A 187 6.14 -2.72 17.01
CA PHE A 187 6.39 -2.37 15.62
C PHE A 187 5.50 -1.22 15.17
N ALA A 188 6.06 -0.31 14.39
CA ALA A 188 5.33 0.80 13.79
C ALA A 188 5.69 0.96 12.31
N LEU A 189 4.72 1.35 11.50
CA LEU A 189 4.89 1.59 10.07
C LEU A 189 4.96 3.09 9.80
N GLU A 190 6.00 3.53 9.11
CA GLU A 190 6.11 4.90 8.61
C GLU A 190 5.28 5.04 7.32
N VAL A 191 4.34 5.98 7.33
CA VAL A 191 3.47 6.28 6.18
C VAL A 191 3.70 7.73 5.77
N ALA A 192 4.27 7.92 4.58
CA ALA A 192 4.41 9.23 3.95
C ALA A 192 3.27 9.47 2.97
N THR A 193 2.75 10.69 2.91
CA THR A 193 1.73 11.09 1.92
C THR A 193 2.23 12.27 1.11
N VAL A 194 2.02 12.23 -0.21
CA VAL A 194 2.34 13.34 -1.11
C VAL A 194 1.11 14.20 -1.29
N GLN A 195 1.28 15.50 -1.06
CA GLN A 195 0.20 16.47 -1.12
C GLN A 195 0.68 17.73 -1.84
N GLU A 196 -0.29 18.50 -2.36
CA GLU A 196 -0.02 19.82 -2.90
C GLU A 196 0.50 20.77 -1.80
N ALA A 197 1.39 21.68 -2.18
CA ALA A 197 1.94 22.66 -1.26
C ALA A 197 0.81 23.53 -0.66
N GLY A 198 0.78 23.63 0.67
CA GLY A 198 -0.26 24.39 1.40
C GLY A 198 -1.50 23.58 1.78
N ALA A 199 -1.60 22.30 1.40
CA ALA A 199 -2.66 21.42 1.88
C ALA A 199 -2.50 21.14 3.39
N ALA A 200 -3.48 21.55 4.20
CA ALA A 200 -3.52 21.22 5.62
C ALA A 200 -4.30 19.92 5.84
N ARG A 201 -3.62 18.84 6.24
CA ARG A 201 -4.30 17.63 6.71
C ARG A 201 -4.32 17.54 8.22
N ARG A 202 -5.48 17.15 8.73
CA ARG A 202 -5.71 16.84 10.13
C ARG A 202 -6.23 15.41 10.20
N LEU A 203 -5.60 14.60 11.04
CA LEU A 203 -6.16 13.31 11.41
C LEU A 203 -7.50 13.58 12.12
N ARG A 204 -8.59 13.09 11.53
CA ARG A 204 -9.91 13.12 12.14
C ARG A 204 -10.24 11.72 12.62
N SER A 205 -10.46 11.58 13.92
CA SER A 205 -11.09 10.39 14.47
C SER A 205 -12.58 10.48 14.18
N ALA A 206 -13.13 9.44 13.56
CA ALA A 206 -14.56 9.27 13.37
C ALA A 206 -14.99 8.13 14.27
N ARG A 207 -16.11 8.30 14.98
CA ARG A 207 -16.70 7.26 15.83
C ARG A 207 -17.95 6.72 15.18
N SER A 208 -18.09 5.40 15.10
CA SER A 208 -19.28 4.72 14.60
C SER A 208 -20.04 4.03 15.72
N ILE A 209 -21.27 3.57 15.44
CA ILE A 209 -22.11 2.84 16.41
C ILE A 209 -21.43 1.53 16.86
N ASP A 210 -20.58 0.92 16.03
CA ASP A 210 -19.86 -0.30 16.38
C ASP A 210 -18.82 -0.08 17.50
N ASP A 211 -18.33 1.15 17.63
CA ASP A 211 -17.34 1.60 18.63
C ASP A 211 -17.99 1.83 20.02
N GLU A 212 -19.32 1.77 20.11
CA GLU A 212 -20.07 1.86 21.36
C GLU A 212 -20.09 0.51 22.11
N TYR A 213 -20.06 -0.61 21.36
CA TYR A 213 -20.15 -1.97 21.91
C TYR A 213 -18.87 -2.79 21.78
N THR A 214 -17.87 -2.31 21.03
CA THR A 214 -16.51 -2.91 20.92
C THR A 214 -15.40 -1.85 20.95
N PRO A 215 -15.14 -1.21 22.11
CA PRO A 215 -14.15 -0.14 22.20
C PRO A 215 -12.75 -0.65 21.81
N THR A 216 -11.99 0.16 21.07
CA THR A 216 -10.64 -0.10 20.50
C THR A 216 -10.56 -1.04 19.29
N ILE A 217 -11.65 -1.72 18.92
CA ILE A 217 -11.70 -2.50 17.66
C ILE A 217 -12.06 -1.60 16.47
N PHE A 218 -12.81 -0.52 16.71
CA PHE A 218 -13.21 0.49 15.72
C PHE A 218 -12.86 1.88 16.23
#